data_AF-A0A6I4TXF3-F1
#
_entry.id   AF-A0A6I4TXF3-F1
#
_cell.length_a   1.000
_cell.length_b   1.000
_cell.length_c   1.000
_cell.angle_alpha   90.00
_cell.angle_beta   90.00
_cell.angle_gamma   90.00
#
_symmetry.space_group_name_H-M   'P 1'
#
loop_
_entity.id
_entity.type
_entity.pdbx_description
1 polymer ?
#
loop_
_entity_poly.entity_id
_entity_poly.type
_entity_poly.pdbx_seq_one_letter_code
_entity_poly.pdbx_strand_id
1 'polypeptide(L)'
;MLAQNAAPAASQTAAAAAIPRLANGHPDFSGVWQTLSEADYDLEPHEGRRDAPPSAGVVIDGATGGKLPYLPEAREQQQANFEARAEDDPRLKCWTLGVPRSVYYPAPFQIFQRDNDLTLVHQFGHQVRTIYTNGTLHPGVLQENYWLGDSRASWDGDTLVVDVTHFNAETWLDRSGNYHGEKLHVVERWNFIDANTIAYQATVEDPEVFSQPWTLEVLLHRRRDRDFQLIEDYCHTLPYADYYPHNVEKSVAARPAQEEGQ
;
A
#
# COMPACT_ATOMS: atom_id res chain seq x y z
N MET A 1 -5.18 -40.68 -52.35
CA MET A 1 -6.17 -39.92 -51.55
C MET A 1 -5.80 -40.08 -50.10
N LEU A 2 -5.19 -39.07 -49.48
CA LEU A 2 -4.97 -39.02 -48.04
C LEU A 2 -5.49 -37.66 -47.57
N ALA A 3 -6.62 -37.68 -46.87
CA ALA A 3 -7.26 -36.50 -46.32
C ALA A 3 -6.51 -36.09 -45.04
N GLN A 4 -6.07 -34.82 -45.00
CA GLN A 4 -5.54 -34.20 -43.79
C GLN A 4 -6.72 -33.75 -42.93
N ASN A 5 -6.88 -34.35 -41.75
CA ASN A 5 -7.78 -33.83 -40.72
C ASN A 5 -7.07 -32.67 -40.00
N ALA A 6 -7.47 -31.45 -40.30
CA ALA A 6 -7.15 -30.29 -39.48
C ALA A 6 -7.92 -30.41 -38.15
N ALA A 7 -7.20 -30.35 -37.04
CA ALA A 7 -7.81 -30.22 -35.72
C ALA A 7 -8.49 -28.84 -35.61
N PRO A 8 -9.69 -28.74 -35.01
CA PRO A 8 -10.34 -27.45 -34.84
C PRO A 8 -9.53 -26.60 -33.87
N ALA A 9 -9.16 -25.40 -34.29
CA ALA A 9 -8.65 -24.37 -33.41
C ALA A 9 -9.73 -24.08 -32.37
N ALA A 10 -9.47 -24.43 -31.11
CA ALA A 10 -10.33 -24.05 -30.00
C ALA A 10 -10.34 -22.51 -29.93
N SER A 11 -11.50 -21.91 -30.20
CA SER A 11 -11.74 -20.48 -30.00
C SER A 11 -11.46 -20.12 -28.54
N GLN A 12 -10.29 -19.52 -28.29
CA GLN A 12 -10.05 -18.77 -27.06
C GLN A 12 -10.82 -17.45 -27.15
N THR A 13 -12.11 -17.52 -26.91
CA THR A 13 -12.92 -16.38 -26.49
C THR A 13 -13.54 -16.74 -25.14
N ALA A 14 -12.68 -16.93 -24.14
CA ALA A 14 -13.08 -16.61 -22.78
C ALA A 14 -13.23 -15.09 -22.77
N ALA A 15 -14.45 -14.59 -22.95
CA ALA A 15 -14.75 -13.18 -22.80
C ALA A 15 -14.23 -12.76 -21.42
N ALA A 16 -13.22 -11.89 -21.38
CA ALA A 16 -12.87 -11.18 -20.17
C ALA A 16 -14.18 -10.58 -19.64
N ALA A 17 -14.58 -10.95 -18.42
CA ALA A 17 -15.79 -10.40 -17.84
C ALA A 17 -15.68 -8.87 -17.91
N ALA A 18 -16.64 -8.23 -18.56
CA ALA A 18 -16.63 -6.78 -18.72
C ALA A 18 -16.48 -6.13 -17.34
N ILE A 19 -15.57 -5.16 -17.24
CA ILE A 19 -15.31 -4.45 -15.99
C ILE A 19 -16.59 -3.72 -15.54
N PRO A 20 -16.85 -3.63 -14.23
CA PRO A 20 -18.01 -2.90 -13.72
C PRO A 20 -17.90 -1.42 -14.06
N ARG A 21 -19.02 -0.76 -14.34
CA ARG A 21 -19.08 0.65 -14.74
C ARG A 21 -20.21 1.37 -14.04
N LEU A 22 -19.98 2.64 -13.76
CA LEU A 22 -21.01 3.58 -13.31
C LEU A 22 -21.90 4.01 -14.48
N ALA A 23 -22.99 4.72 -14.16
CA ALA A 23 -23.89 5.29 -15.17
C ALA A 23 -23.20 6.33 -16.08
N ASN A 24 -22.14 6.98 -15.60
CA ASN A 24 -21.33 7.91 -16.40
C ASN A 24 -20.33 7.21 -17.35
N GLY A 25 -20.31 5.87 -17.35
CA GLY A 25 -19.47 5.05 -18.23
C GLY A 25 -18.06 4.78 -17.71
N HIS A 26 -17.59 5.49 -16.69
CA HIS A 26 -16.29 5.21 -16.07
C HIS A 26 -16.34 3.90 -15.27
N PRO A 27 -15.19 3.21 -15.11
CA PRO A 27 -15.11 2.04 -14.25
C PRO A 27 -15.57 2.29 -12.81
N ASP A 28 -16.26 1.30 -12.25
CA ASP A 28 -16.74 1.30 -10.87
C ASP A 28 -15.82 0.48 -9.97
N PHE A 29 -14.97 1.17 -9.23
CA PHE A 29 -14.04 0.61 -8.26
C PHE A 29 -14.68 0.29 -6.92
N SER A 30 -15.99 0.54 -6.73
CA SER A 30 -16.67 0.27 -5.46
C SER A 30 -16.51 -1.19 -5.03
N GLY A 31 -16.21 -1.42 -3.77
CA GLY A 31 -16.01 -2.76 -3.20
C GLY A 31 -14.89 -2.81 -2.18
N VAL A 32 -14.65 -4.00 -1.64
CA VAL A 32 -13.56 -4.25 -0.70
C VAL A 32 -12.40 -4.89 -1.44
N TRP A 33 -11.22 -4.31 -1.27
CA TRP A 33 -9.99 -4.65 -1.97
C TRP A 33 -8.88 -4.96 -0.97
N GLN A 34 -7.99 -5.87 -1.35
CA GLN A 34 -6.82 -6.21 -0.56
C GLN A 34 -5.70 -6.68 -1.49
N THR A 35 -4.46 -6.31 -1.20
CA THR A 35 -3.31 -6.91 -1.86
C THR A 35 -2.97 -8.27 -1.24
N LEU A 36 -2.36 -9.15 -2.03
CA LEU A 36 -1.70 -10.37 -1.55
C LEU A 36 -0.18 -10.28 -1.69
N SER A 37 0.35 -9.07 -1.95
CA SER A 37 1.78 -8.83 -2.05
C SER A 37 2.43 -8.74 -0.67
N GLU A 38 3.75 -8.92 -0.65
CA GLU A 38 4.59 -8.75 0.55
C GLU A 38 5.14 -7.31 0.66
N ALA A 39 4.56 -6.35 -0.05
CA ALA A 39 5.09 -4.97 -0.20
C ALA A 39 5.26 -4.22 1.13
N ASP A 40 4.42 -4.48 2.13
CA ASP A 40 4.58 -3.87 3.47
C ASP A 40 5.81 -4.41 4.21
N TYR A 41 6.32 -5.59 3.87
CA TYR A 41 7.53 -6.10 4.49
C TYR A 41 8.78 -5.40 3.96
N ASP A 42 8.90 -5.35 2.64
CA ASP A 42 9.95 -4.64 1.90
C ASP A 42 9.51 -4.45 0.45
N LEU A 43 9.69 -3.25 -0.08
CA LEU A 43 9.42 -2.94 -1.48
C LEU A 43 10.48 -3.53 -2.43
N GLU A 44 11.72 -3.70 -1.95
CA GLU A 44 12.84 -4.22 -2.74
C GLU A 44 12.91 -5.76 -2.71
N PRO A 45 13.60 -6.41 -3.66
CA PRO A 45 13.87 -7.84 -3.55
C PRO A 45 14.70 -8.18 -2.31
N HIS A 46 14.29 -9.21 -1.56
CA HIS A 46 14.96 -9.63 -0.34
C HIS A 46 14.78 -11.13 -0.03
N GLU A 47 15.79 -11.67 0.66
CA GLU A 47 15.73 -13.02 1.22
C GLU A 47 14.82 -13.08 2.44
N GLY A 48 14.45 -14.30 2.83
CA GLY A 48 13.69 -14.55 4.04
C GLY A 48 14.45 -14.07 5.28
N ARG A 49 13.74 -13.34 6.13
CA ARG A 49 14.22 -12.80 7.40
C ARG A 49 13.23 -13.16 8.51
N ARG A 50 13.63 -13.02 9.78
CA ARG A 50 12.79 -13.45 10.92
C ARG A 50 11.40 -12.81 10.92
N ASP A 51 11.31 -11.58 10.43
CA ASP A 51 10.12 -10.73 10.42
C ASP A 51 9.57 -10.46 9.02
N ALA A 52 10.06 -11.13 7.97
CA ALA A 52 9.49 -11.08 6.63
C ALA A 52 9.78 -12.34 5.79
N PRO A 53 8.81 -12.87 5.00
CA PRO A 53 9.05 -13.93 4.05
C PRO A 53 9.96 -13.46 2.89
N PRO A 54 10.65 -14.34 2.15
CA PRO A 54 11.39 -13.91 0.95
C PRO A 54 10.44 -13.32 -0.11
N SER A 55 10.88 -12.29 -0.82
CA SER A 55 10.09 -11.61 -1.85
C SER A 55 10.96 -11.16 -3.02
N ALA A 56 10.38 -11.16 -4.23
CA ALA A 56 11.00 -10.57 -5.41
C ALA A 56 10.91 -9.03 -5.42
N GLY A 57 10.25 -8.42 -4.44
CA GLY A 57 9.95 -7.00 -4.40
C GLY A 57 8.77 -6.62 -5.31
N VAL A 58 8.35 -5.36 -5.24
CA VAL A 58 7.24 -4.79 -6.02
C VAL A 58 7.64 -3.57 -6.85
N VAL A 59 8.89 -3.11 -6.72
CA VAL A 59 9.46 -2.07 -7.58
C VAL A 59 9.65 -2.65 -8.99
N ILE A 60 8.95 -2.07 -9.97
CA ILE A 60 8.94 -2.54 -11.36
C ILE A 60 9.91 -1.78 -12.27
N ASP A 61 10.68 -0.84 -11.72
CA ASP A 61 11.70 -0.12 -12.48
C ASP A 61 12.91 -1.04 -12.78
N GLY A 62 12.99 -1.48 -14.02
CA GLY A 62 14.08 -2.33 -14.50
C GLY A 62 15.44 -1.61 -14.53
N ALA A 63 15.48 -0.27 -14.55
CA ALA A 63 16.73 0.49 -14.59
C ALA A 63 17.52 0.37 -13.27
N THR A 64 16.82 0.17 -12.15
CA THR A 64 17.42 0.00 -10.82
C THR A 64 17.51 -1.48 -10.41
N GLY A 65 17.03 -2.40 -11.25
CA GLY A 65 16.95 -3.82 -10.90
C GLY A 65 15.97 -4.10 -9.75
N GLY A 66 14.89 -3.32 -9.64
CA GLY A 66 13.93 -3.43 -8.54
C GLY A 66 14.40 -2.81 -7.22
N LYS A 67 15.47 -2.01 -7.24
CA LYS A 67 15.96 -1.28 -6.06
C LYS A 67 15.48 0.16 -6.06
N LEU A 68 15.37 0.77 -4.88
CA LEU A 68 14.97 2.16 -4.72
C LEU A 68 16.17 3.07 -5.01
N PRO A 69 16.01 4.10 -5.87
CA PRO A 69 17.12 4.95 -6.33
C PRO A 69 17.49 6.02 -5.29
N TYR A 70 17.80 5.62 -4.05
CA TYR A 70 18.13 6.53 -2.96
C TYR A 70 19.29 7.49 -3.29
N LEU A 71 19.20 8.72 -2.76
CA LEU A 71 20.38 9.55 -2.55
C LEU A 71 21.31 8.87 -1.52
N PRO A 72 22.63 9.08 -1.58
CA PRO A 72 23.56 8.41 -0.67
C PRO A 72 23.23 8.60 0.82
N GLU A 73 23.01 9.84 1.27
CA GLU A 73 22.68 10.13 2.67
C GLU A 73 21.32 9.52 3.06
N ALA A 74 20.37 9.50 2.13
CA ALA A 74 19.05 8.93 2.36
C ALA A 74 19.10 7.40 2.49
N ARG A 75 20.02 6.72 1.79
CA ARG A 75 20.23 5.28 1.99
C ARG A 75 20.78 4.95 3.37
N GLU A 76 21.66 5.80 3.92
CA GLU A 76 22.15 5.63 5.29
C GLU A 76 21.02 5.78 6.31
N GLN A 77 20.15 6.77 6.14
CA GLN A 77 18.96 6.93 6.99
C GLN A 77 18.00 5.74 6.88
N GLN A 78 17.74 5.23 5.68
CA GLN A 78 16.91 4.05 5.49
C GLN A 78 17.50 2.81 6.20
N GLN A 79 18.82 2.63 6.16
CA GLN A 79 19.48 1.54 6.88
C GLN A 79 19.37 1.70 8.40
N ALA A 80 19.53 2.93 8.92
CA ALA A 80 19.30 3.23 10.34
C ALA A 80 17.85 2.95 10.76
N ASN A 81 16.88 3.38 9.95
CA ASN A 81 15.46 3.07 10.14
C ASN A 81 15.24 1.56 10.15
N PHE A 82 15.82 0.83 9.20
CA PHE A 82 15.72 -0.62 9.13
C PHE A 82 16.25 -1.27 10.41
N GLU A 83 17.38 -0.84 10.94
CA GLU A 83 17.95 -1.37 12.18
C GLU A 83 17.04 -1.10 13.39
N ALA A 84 16.42 0.08 13.46
CA ALA A 84 15.54 0.50 14.56
C ALA A 84 14.04 0.19 14.34
N ARG A 85 13.65 -0.42 13.21
CA ARG A 85 12.24 -0.60 12.77
C ARG A 85 11.33 -1.32 13.77
N ALA A 86 11.90 -2.08 14.71
CA ALA A 86 11.15 -2.76 15.76
C ALA A 86 10.58 -1.78 16.80
N GLU A 87 11.08 -0.55 16.83
CA GLU A 87 10.70 0.53 17.74
C GLU A 87 10.17 1.75 16.95
N ASP A 88 10.82 2.08 15.83
CA ASP A 88 10.62 3.36 15.15
C ASP A 88 9.57 3.37 14.03
N ASP A 89 9.17 2.21 13.48
CA ASP A 89 8.15 2.16 12.43
C ASP A 89 6.86 2.84 12.92
N PRO A 90 6.41 3.95 12.28
CA PRO A 90 5.25 4.72 12.73
C PRO A 90 3.97 3.89 12.93
N ARG A 91 3.82 2.78 12.17
CA ARG A 91 2.66 1.89 12.35
C ARG A 91 2.59 1.31 13.77
N LEU A 92 3.73 1.11 14.44
CA LEU A 92 3.79 0.55 15.79
C LEU A 92 3.22 1.53 16.82
N LYS A 93 3.22 2.83 16.49
CA LYS A 93 2.56 3.90 17.25
C LYS A 93 1.10 4.07 16.86
N CYS A 94 0.59 3.21 15.97
CA CYS A 94 -0.76 3.26 15.42
C CYS A 94 -1.03 4.51 14.59
N TRP A 95 0.02 5.09 14.02
CA TRP A 95 -0.10 6.24 13.13
C TRP A 95 -0.62 5.85 11.75
N THR A 96 -1.02 6.86 11.00
CA THR A 96 -1.47 6.70 9.62
C THR A 96 -0.34 6.11 8.75
N LEU A 97 -0.67 5.25 7.79
CA LEU A 97 0.35 4.59 6.96
C LEU A 97 0.80 5.43 5.77
N GLY A 98 0.04 6.47 5.42
CA GLY A 98 0.32 7.32 4.27
C GLY A 98 -0.03 6.67 2.94
N VAL A 99 0.39 7.31 1.84
CA VAL A 99 0.21 6.82 0.47
C VAL A 99 1.61 6.67 -0.14
N PRO A 100 1.92 5.55 -0.82
CA PRO A 100 1.03 4.47 -1.23
C PRO A 100 0.84 3.31 -0.21
N ARG A 101 1.52 3.32 0.94
CA ARG A 101 1.54 2.16 1.88
C ARG A 101 0.17 1.70 2.34
N SER A 102 -0.77 2.61 2.59
CA SER A 102 -2.14 2.26 2.99
C SER A 102 -2.88 1.37 1.98
N VAL A 103 -2.48 1.36 0.70
CA VAL A 103 -3.09 0.55 -0.38
C VAL A 103 -2.55 -0.89 -0.41
N TYR A 104 -1.26 -1.08 -0.12
CA TYR A 104 -0.61 -2.40 -0.10
C TYR A 104 -0.30 -2.93 1.29
N TYR A 105 -0.80 -2.29 2.34
CA TYR A 105 -0.79 -2.85 3.68
C TYR A 105 -1.58 -4.17 3.68
N PRO A 106 -1.15 -5.22 4.43
CA PRO A 106 -1.80 -6.53 4.45
C PRO A 106 -3.15 -6.54 5.21
N ALA A 107 -3.94 -5.48 5.09
CA ALA A 107 -5.32 -5.39 5.56
C ALA A 107 -6.21 -4.83 4.44
N PRO A 108 -7.49 -5.24 4.36
CA PRO A 108 -8.39 -4.76 3.32
C PRO A 108 -8.76 -3.27 3.50
N PHE A 109 -9.21 -2.66 2.42
CA PHE A 109 -9.86 -1.36 2.43
C PHE A 109 -11.10 -1.38 1.53
N GLN A 110 -12.07 -0.51 1.81
CA GLN A 110 -13.32 -0.41 1.08
C GLN A 110 -13.39 0.90 0.31
N ILE A 111 -13.70 0.81 -0.98
CA ILE A 111 -13.98 1.95 -1.84
C ILE A 111 -15.49 2.16 -1.91
N PHE A 112 -15.92 3.39 -1.66
CA PHE A 112 -17.23 3.92 -2.01
C PHE A 112 -17.04 4.95 -3.11
N GLN A 113 -17.48 4.64 -4.33
CA GLN A 113 -17.37 5.56 -5.45
C GLN A 113 -18.68 6.29 -5.71
N ARG A 114 -18.58 7.60 -5.90
CA ARG A 114 -19.64 8.49 -6.36
C ARG A 114 -19.23 9.11 -7.70
N ASP A 115 -20.11 9.90 -8.30
CA ASP A 115 -19.83 10.56 -9.60
C ASP A 115 -18.57 11.45 -9.57
N ASN A 116 -18.28 12.05 -8.41
CA ASN A 116 -17.28 13.11 -8.25
C ASN A 116 -16.13 12.78 -7.29
N ASP A 117 -16.15 11.59 -6.66
CA ASP A 117 -15.10 11.17 -5.74
C ASP A 117 -15.11 9.66 -5.48
N LEU A 118 -13.98 9.16 -4.98
CA LEU A 118 -13.85 7.86 -4.33
C LEU A 118 -13.49 8.09 -2.86
N THR A 119 -14.22 7.47 -1.95
CA THR A 119 -13.88 7.43 -0.52
C THR A 119 -13.33 6.04 -0.18
N LEU A 120 -12.08 5.98 0.28
CA LEU A 120 -11.41 4.78 0.75
C LEU A 120 -11.47 4.74 2.27
N VAL A 121 -11.97 3.63 2.82
CA VAL A 121 -11.97 3.34 4.26
C VAL A 121 -11.04 2.16 4.49
N HIS A 122 -9.94 2.38 5.19
CA HIS A 122 -8.96 1.34 5.48
C HIS A 122 -9.33 0.60 6.76
N GLN A 123 -9.16 -0.73 6.79
CA GLN A 123 -9.36 -1.50 8.00
C GLN A 123 -8.37 -1.07 9.08
N PHE A 124 -7.07 -1.05 8.76
CA PHE A 124 -6.03 -0.62 9.67
C PHE A 124 -6.19 0.85 10.07
N GLY A 125 -6.36 1.11 11.36
CA GLY A 125 -6.42 2.45 11.94
C GLY A 125 -7.63 3.29 11.51
N HIS A 126 -8.60 2.71 10.79
CA HIS A 126 -9.80 3.40 10.30
C HIS A 126 -9.53 4.71 9.55
N GLN A 127 -8.45 4.73 8.78
CA GLN A 127 -8.09 5.88 7.96
C GLN A 127 -9.13 6.07 6.85
N VAL A 128 -9.49 7.33 6.59
CA VAL A 128 -10.40 7.70 5.50
C VAL A 128 -9.66 8.61 4.53
N ARG A 129 -9.57 8.18 3.28
CA ARG A 129 -8.98 8.96 2.18
C ARG A 129 -10.06 9.28 1.15
N THR A 130 -10.10 10.53 0.69
CA THR A 130 -10.99 10.92 -0.41
C THR A 130 -10.16 11.29 -1.62
N ILE A 131 -10.48 10.71 -2.77
CA ILE A 131 -9.88 10.99 -4.07
C ILE A 131 -10.92 11.74 -4.90
N TYR A 132 -10.68 13.02 -5.19
CA TYR A 132 -11.64 13.84 -5.92
C TYR A 132 -11.48 13.68 -7.43
N THR A 133 -12.56 13.35 -8.15
CA THR A 133 -12.61 13.24 -9.63
C THR A 133 -13.34 14.42 -10.28
N ASN A 134 -13.65 15.46 -9.52
CA ASN A 134 -14.47 16.60 -9.92
C ASN A 134 -13.71 17.73 -10.65
N GLY A 135 -12.45 17.49 -11.03
CA GLY A 135 -11.62 18.47 -11.76
C GLY A 135 -11.15 19.66 -10.93
N THR A 136 -11.23 19.60 -9.60
CA THR A 136 -10.63 20.62 -8.73
C THR A 136 -9.12 20.50 -8.69
N LEU A 137 -8.45 21.62 -8.46
CA LEU A 137 -7.00 21.65 -8.27
C LEU A 137 -6.64 21.30 -6.82
N HIS A 138 -5.39 20.89 -6.61
CA HIS A 138 -4.81 20.86 -5.28
C HIS A 138 -4.92 22.24 -4.62
N PRO A 139 -5.01 22.31 -3.28
CA PRO A 139 -4.85 23.57 -2.59
C PRO A 139 -3.48 24.17 -2.90
N GLY A 140 -3.35 25.49 -2.72
CA GLY A 140 -2.04 26.14 -2.72
C GLY A 140 -1.25 25.80 -1.46
N VAL A 141 -0.34 26.68 -1.06
CA VAL A 141 0.46 26.50 0.16
C VAL A 141 -0.42 26.24 1.38
N LEU A 142 -0.15 25.15 2.08
CA LEU A 142 -0.80 24.77 3.33
C LEU A 142 0.04 25.19 4.54
N GLN A 143 -0.62 25.39 5.67
CA GLN A 143 0.07 25.60 6.96
C GLN A 143 0.51 24.28 7.59
N GLU A 144 -0.26 23.22 7.37
CA GLU A 144 -0.01 21.87 7.86
C GLU A 144 -0.24 20.89 6.71
N ASN A 145 0.70 19.98 6.49
CA ASN A 145 0.57 18.95 5.48
C ASN A 145 -0.19 17.72 6.02
N TYR A 146 -0.75 16.92 5.11
CA TYR A 146 -1.62 15.79 5.42
C TYR A 146 -0.84 14.49 5.57
N TRP A 147 -1.37 13.57 6.38
CA TRP A 147 -0.83 12.20 6.49
C TRP A 147 -1.09 11.36 5.24
N LEU A 148 -2.24 11.56 4.57
CA LEU A 148 -2.66 10.80 3.37
C LEU A 148 -2.51 11.61 2.07
N GLY A 149 -1.93 12.81 2.17
CA GLY A 149 -1.88 13.79 1.07
C GLY A 149 -3.25 14.30 0.63
N ASP A 150 -3.23 15.26 -0.31
CA ASP A 150 -4.40 15.73 -1.05
C ASP A 150 -4.46 15.00 -2.39
N SER A 151 -5.58 14.32 -2.70
CA SER A 151 -5.69 13.46 -3.89
C SER A 151 -6.64 14.05 -4.95
N ARG A 152 -6.13 14.27 -6.17
CA ARG A 152 -6.92 14.73 -7.34
C ARG A 152 -6.78 13.73 -8.46
N ALA A 153 -7.90 13.36 -9.06
CA ALA A 153 -7.91 12.33 -10.07
C ALA A 153 -8.55 12.78 -11.38
N SER A 154 -8.04 12.17 -12.45
CA SER A 154 -8.54 12.29 -13.81
C SER A 154 -8.61 10.91 -14.46
N TRP A 155 -9.31 10.82 -15.58
CA TRP A 155 -9.49 9.57 -16.31
C TRP A 155 -8.64 9.56 -17.58
N ASP A 156 -7.86 8.51 -17.76
CA ASP A 156 -7.14 8.17 -18.99
C ASP A 156 -7.75 6.89 -19.56
N GLY A 157 -8.78 7.06 -20.38
CA GLY A 157 -9.66 5.96 -20.78
C GLY A 157 -10.34 5.33 -19.55
N ASP A 158 -10.05 4.04 -19.32
CA ASP A 158 -10.54 3.28 -18.16
C ASP A 158 -9.58 3.30 -16.95
N THR A 159 -8.45 4.01 -17.04
CA THR A 159 -7.53 4.16 -15.91
C THR A 159 -7.87 5.39 -15.10
N LEU A 160 -8.05 5.23 -13.78
CA LEU A 160 -8.08 6.35 -12.85
C LEU A 160 -6.63 6.75 -12.52
N VAL A 161 -6.25 7.96 -12.89
CA VAL A 161 -4.93 8.54 -12.61
C VAL A 161 -5.09 9.52 -11.47
N VAL A 162 -4.38 9.29 -10.36
CA VAL A 162 -4.48 10.09 -9.14
C VAL A 162 -3.16 10.79 -8.88
N ASP A 163 -3.18 12.12 -8.84
CA ASP A 163 -2.09 12.97 -8.38
C ASP A 163 -2.24 13.22 -6.89
N VAL A 164 -1.16 13.02 -6.13
CA VAL A 164 -1.16 13.17 -4.67
C VAL A 164 0.05 13.98 -4.23
N THR A 165 -0.21 15.02 -3.43
CA THR A 165 0.82 15.91 -2.88
C THR A 165 0.42 16.39 -1.47
N HIS A 166 1.15 17.34 -0.89
CA HIS A 166 0.92 17.90 0.45
C HIS A 166 1.03 16.86 1.58
N PHE A 167 2.08 16.05 1.55
CA PHE A 167 2.37 15.07 2.60
C PHE A 167 3.17 15.67 3.75
N ASN A 168 2.91 15.22 4.98
CA ASN A 168 3.91 15.32 6.04
C ASN A 168 4.94 14.20 5.88
N ALA A 169 6.07 14.27 6.60
CA ALA A 169 7.14 13.27 6.53
C ALA A 169 7.05 12.19 7.63
N GLU A 170 5.89 12.02 8.26
CA GLU A 170 5.74 11.20 9.48
C GLU A 170 5.47 9.71 9.18
N THR A 171 5.37 9.32 7.91
CA THR A 171 5.04 7.95 7.50
C THR A 171 6.20 7.25 6.82
N TRP A 172 6.27 5.94 6.99
CA TRP A 172 7.17 5.07 6.23
C TRP A 172 6.43 4.39 5.10
N LEU A 173 7.15 4.04 4.04
CA LEU A 173 6.65 3.32 2.86
C LEU A 173 6.52 1.81 3.12
N ASP A 174 7.31 1.24 4.03
CA ASP A 174 7.18 -0.16 4.44
C ASP A 174 7.82 -0.42 5.82
N ARG A 175 7.85 -1.68 6.23
CA ARG A 175 8.51 -2.13 7.46
C ARG A 175 10.03 -2.17 7.34
N SER A 176 10.58 -2.07 6.14
CA SER A 176 12.02 -2.07 5.89
C SER A 176 12.66 -0.68 6.05
N GLY A 177 11.95 0.29 6.65
CA GLY A 177 12.52 1.60 6.94
C GLY A 177 12.58 2.52 5.73
N ASN A 178 12.01 2.11 4.60
CA ASN A 178 11.88 2.97 3.44
C ASN A 178 10.97 4.14 3.82
N TYR A 179 11.45 5.37 3.61
CA TYR A 179 10.80 6.59 4.07
C TYR A 179 10.72 7.62 2.94
N HIS A 180 10.06 8.75 3.21
CA HIS A 180 9.98 9.91 2.34
C HIS A 180 10.07 11.21 3.16
N GLY A 181 10.34 12.33 2.49
CA GLY A 181 10.27 13.68 3.04
C GLY A 181 8.92 14.34 2.77
N GLU A 182 8.85 15.66 3.00
CA GLU A 182 7.64 16.46 2.77
C GLU A 182 7.43 16.79 1.29
N LYS A 183 8.47 16.64 0.47
CA LYS A 183 8.40 16.84 -0.99
C LYS A 183 7.92 15.61 -1.75
N LEU A 184 7.40 14.61 -1.04
CA LEU A 184 6.77 13.45 -1.65
C LEU A 184 5.68 13.90 -2.63
N HIS A 185 5.76 13.37 -3.84
CA HIS A 185 4.74 13.42 -4.87
C HIS A 185 4.47 12.00 -5.34
N VAL A 186 3.21 11.62 -5.41
CA VAL A 186 2.80 10.28 -5.84
C VAL A 186 1.80 10.41 -6.96
N VAL A 187 2.06 9.70 -8.06
CA VAL A 187 1.10 9.51 -9.15
C VAL A 187 0.66 8.06 -9.15
N GLU A 188 -0.59 7.81 -8.79
CA GLU A 188 -1.18 6.49 -8.80
C GLU A 188 -1.92 6.22 -10.10
N ARG A 189 -1.91 4.98 -10.56
CA ARG A 189 -2.74 4.49 -11.67
C ARG A 189 -3.50 3.26 -11.22
N TRP A 190 -4.83 3.34 -11.29
CA TRP A 190 -5.73 2.25 -10.94
C TRP A 190 -6.38 1.74 -12.21
N ASN A 191 -6.04 0.51 -12.61
CA ASN A 191 -6.55 -0.08 -13.84
C ASN A 191 -7.11 -1.48 -13.58
N PHE A 192 -8.34 -1.74 -14.00
CA PHE A 192 -8.88 -3.10 -13.96
C PHE A 192 -8.13 -4.01 -14.95
N ILE A 193 -7.64 -5.16 -14.46
CA ILE A 193 -7.23 -6.27 -15.31
C ILE A 193 -8.47 -7.11 -15.68
N ASP A 194 -9.35 -7.31 -14.70
CA ASP A 194 -10.64 -7.98 -14.85
C ASP A 194 -11.60 -7.44 -13.76
N ALA A 195 -12.86 -7.89 -13.74
CA ALA A 195 -13.88 -7.39 -12.79
C ALA A 195 -13.53 -7.52 -11.29
N ASN A 196 -12.54 -8.34 -10.93
CA ASN A 196 -12.13 -8.65 -9.56
C ASN A 196 -10.64 -8.41 -9.28
N THR A 197 -9.90 -7.84 -10.23
CA THR A 197 -8.46 -7.59 -10.09
C THR A 197 -8.12 -6.21 -10.62
N ILE A 198 -7.48 -5.38 -9.79
CA ILE A 198 -6.95 -4.08 -10.17
C ILE A 198 -5.42 -4.18 -10.17
N ALA A 199 -4.78 -3.74 -11.25
CA ALA A 199 -3.39 -3.35 -11.24
C ALA A 199 -3.30 -1.95 -10.63
N TYR A 200 -2.68 -1.84 -9.46
CA TYR A 200 -2.35 -0.57 -8.83
C TYR A 200 -0.87 -0.30 -9.04
N GLN A 201 -0.57 0.83 -9.67
CA GLN A 201 0.78 1.34 -9.80
C GLN A 201 0.89 2.66 -9.05
N ALA A 202 2.04 2.91 -8.44
CA ALA A 202 2.36 4.20 -7.85
C ALA A 202 3.77 4.60 -8.28
N THR A 203 3.87 5.72 -9.00
CA THR A 203 5.14 6.40 -9.26
C THR A 203 5.39 7.38 -8.13
N VAL A 204 6.52 7.23 -7.47
CA VAL A 204 6.95 8.01 -6.30
C VAL A 204 8.11 8.90 -6.71
N GLU A 205 7.98 10.18 -6.42
CA GLU A 205 9.02 11.19 -6.57
C GLU A 205 9.22 11.90 -5.23
N ASP A 206 10.47 11.95 -4.77
CA ASP A 206 10.86 12.82 -3.67
C ASP A 206 12.33 13.20 -3.86
N PRO A 207 12.63 14.43 -4.33
CA PRO A 207 14.00 14.83 -4.65
C PRO A 207 14.90 14.99 -3.43
N GLU A 208 14.36 14.92 -2.20
CA GLU A 208 15.16 14.94 -0.97
C GLU A 208 15.59 13.53 -0.52
N VAL A 209 15.00 12.48 -1.10
CA VAL A 209 15.21 11.09 -0.70
C VAL A 209 15.70 10.23 -1.86
N PHE A 210 15.17 10.44 -3.06
CA PHE A 210 15.45 9.65 -4.25
C PHE A 210 16.10 10.50 -5.34
N SER A 211 17.04 9.91 -6.07
CA SER A 211 17.76 10.55 -7.18
C SER A 211 16.93 10.66 -8.47
N GLN A 212 15.86 9.86 -8.58
CA GLN A 212 14.91 9.89 -9.69
C GLN A 212 13.56 9.29 -9.24
N PRO A 213 12.45 9.58 -9.95
CA PRO A 213 11.19 8.89 -9.73
C PRO A 213 11.33 7.38 -9.94
N TRP A 214 10.58 6.60 -9.17
CA TRP A 214 10.53 5.13 -9.28
C TRP A 214 9.09 4.66 -9.18
N THR A 215 8.80 3.44 -9.65
CA THR A 215 7.42 2.92 -9.68
C THR A 215 7.34 1.54 -9.04
N LEU A 216 6.29 1.34 -8.24
CA LEU A 216 5.87 0.02 -7.75
C LEU A 216 4.57 -0.42 -8.43
N GLU A 217 4.33 -1.73 -8.43
CA GLU A 217 3.05 -2.32 -8.81
C GLU A 217 2.62 -3.39 -7.82
N VAL A 218 1.36 -3.33 -7.39
CA VAL A 218 0.71 -4.44 -6.69
C VAL A 218 -0.63 -4.78 -7.34
N LEU A 219 -1.02 -6.04 -7.21
CA LEU A 219 -2.38 -6.46 -7.54
C LEU A 219 -3.29 -6.31 -6.33
N LEU A 220 -4.46 -5.73 -6.56
CA LEU A 220 -5.54 -5.67 -5.59
C LEU A 220 -6.63 -6.64 -6.01
N HIS A 221 -7.01 -7.52 -5.10
CA HIS A 221 -8.04 -8.52 -5.32
C HIS A 221 -9.32 -8.15 -4.58
N ARG A 222 -10.45 -8.31 -5.27
CA ARG A 222 -11.77 -8.06 -4.69
C ARG A 222 -12.07 -9.13 -3.64
N ARG A 223 -12.46 -8.71 -2.43
CA ARG A 223 -13.09 -9.60 -1.45
C ARG A 223 -14.51 -9.90 -1.90
N ARG A 224 -14.82 -11.19 -2.07
CA ARG A 224 -16.10 -11.70 -2.59
C ARG A 224 -16.85 -12.58 -1.58
N ASP A 225 -16.30 -12.71 -0.38
CA ASP A 225 -16.94 -13.48 0.68
C ASP A 225 -18.30 -12.87 0.98
N ARG A 226 -19.32 -13.73 1.08
CA ARG A 226 -20.67 -13.28 1.42
C ARG A 226 -20.63 -12.64 2.80
N ASP A 227 -21.24 -11.47 2.94
CA ASP A 227 -21.33 -10.72 4.19
C ASP A 227 -19.96 -10.27 4.75
N PHE A 228 -18.92 -10.17 3.91
CA PHE A 228 -17.65 -9.59 4.33
C PHE A 228 -17.83 -8.15 4.79
N GLN A 229 -17.23 -7.81 5.93
CA GLN A 229 -17.20 -6.47 6.48
C GLN A 229 -15.77 -6.17 6.90
N LEU A 230 -15.34 -4.92 6.70
CA LEU A 230 -14.17 -4.44 7.41
C LEU A 230 -14.45 -4.55 8.91
N ILE A 231 -13.52 -5.12 9.65
CA ILE A 231 -13.60 -5.20 11.10
C ILE A 231 -12.89 -4.01 11.74
N GLU A 232 -13.19 -3.78 13.02
CA GLU A 232 -12.39 -2.87 13.81
C GLU A 232 -10.95 -3.39 13.94
N ASP A 233 -10.01 -2.62 13.39
CA ASP A 233 -8.57 -2.86 13.52
C ASP A 233 -7.92 -1.55 14.01
N TYR A 234 -8.39 -1.13 15.18
CA TYR A 234 -7.83 0.01 15.87
C TYR A 234 -6.58 -0.44 16.60
N CYS A 235 -5.43 -0.03 16.07
CA CYS A 235 -4.19 -0.13 16.78
C CYS A 235 -4.29 0.84 17.99
N HIS A 236 -4.29 0.31 19.21
CA HIS A 236 -4.21 1.09 20.42
C HIS A 236 -2.76 1.07 20.95
N THR A 237 -2.03 2.15 20.75
CA THR A 237 -0.94 2.51 21.66
C THR A 237 -1.57 3.30 22.79
N LEU A 238 -2.05 2.58 23.79
CA LEU A 238 -2.40 3.27 25.02
C LEU A 238 -1.14 4.00 25.52
N PRO A 239 -1.20 5.31 25.86
CA PRO A 239 -0.17 5.92 26.71
C PRO A 239 -0.12 5.27 28.10
N TYR A 240 -0.93 4.23 28.35
CA TYR A 240 -0.81 3.33 29.47
C TYR A 240 0.59 2.72 29.63
N ALA A 241 1.47 2.72 28.63
CA ALA A 241 2.86 2.35 28.88
C ALA A 241 3.53 3.24 29.96
N ASP A 242 3.18 4.54 29.99
CA ASP A 242 3.64 5.50 31.01
C ASP A 242 2.90 5.34 32.35
N TYR A 243 1.67 4.80 32.33
CA TYR A 243 0.82 4.64 33.53
C TYR A 243 0.78 3.19 34.08
N TYR A 244 1.26 2.19 33.33
CA TYR A 244 1.26 0.75 33.61
C TYR A 244 2.51 0.09 32.99
N PRO A 245 3.72 0.41 33.48
CA PRO A 245 4.95 -0.12 32.91
C PRO A 245 4.99 -1.65 33.01
N HIS A 246 5.17 -2.32 31.86
CA HIS A 246 5.42 -3.75 31.82
C HIS A 246 6.80 -4.01 32.42
N ASN A 247 6.83 -4.42 33.67
CA ASN A 247 8.07 -4.54 34.43
C ASN A 247 8.82 -5.81 33.98
N VAL A 248 9.69 -5.67 32.97
CA VAL A 248 10.42 -6.79 32.33
C VAL A 248 11.28 -7.55 33.35
N GLU A 249 11.79 -6.88 34.38
CA GLU A 249 12.51 -7.54 35.47
C GLU A 249 11.61 -8.44 36.32
N LYS A 250 10.35 -8.04 36.55
CA LYS A 250 9.39 -8.89 37.28
C LYS A 250 8.86 -10.03 36.42
N SER A 251 8.71 -9.87 35.11
CA SER A 251 8.25 -10.97 34.24
C SER A 251 9.34 -12.03 34.03
N VAL A 252 10.62 -11.65 34.08
CA VAL A 252 11.75 -12.59 34.11
C VAL A 252 11.88 -13.24 35.50
N ALA A 253 11.70 -12.49 36.59
CA ALA A 253 11.73 -13.02 37.96
C ALA A 253 10.52 -13.89 38.33
N ALA A 254 9.40 -13.78 37.62
CA ALA A 254 8.17 -14.54 37.85
C ALA A 254 8.03 -15.79 36.96
N ARG A 255 9.01 -16.09 36.09
CA ARG A 255 9.08 -17.42 35.47
C ARG A 255 9.56 -18.38 36.57
N PRO A 256 8.75 -19.35 37.02
CA PRO A 256 9.29 -20.42 37.84
C PRO A 256 10.40 -21.09 37.02
N ALA A 257 11.54 -21.35 37.65
CA ALA A 257 12.56 -22.21 37.08
C ALA A 257 11.85 -23.48 36.62
N GLN A 258 11.82 -23.74 35.31
CA GLN A 258 11.56 -25.09 34.86
C GLN A 258 12.72 -25.90 35.43
N GLU A 259 12.40 -26.80 36.35
CA GLU A 259 13.32 -27.83 36.82
C GLU A 259 13.79 -28.61 35.59
N GLU A 260 15.00 -28.29 35.12
CA GLU A 260 15.81 -29.25 34.39
C GLU A 260 16.10 -30.39 35.38
N GLY A 261 15.42 -31.51 35.20
CA GLY A 261 15.48 -32.62 36.14
C GLY A 261 14.79 -33.89 35.67
N GLN A 262 15.13 -34.39 34.47
CA GLN A 262 15.48 -35.80 34.19
C GLN A 262 15.82 -36.03 32.71
#